data_AF-A0A0A0EWI7-F1
#
_entry.id   AF-A0A0A0EWI7-F1
#
_cell.length_a   1.000
_cell.length_b   1.000
_cell.length_c   1.000
_cell.angle_alpha   90.00
_cell.angle_beta   90.00
_cell.angle_gamma   90.00
#
_symmetry.space_group_name_H-M   'P 1'
#
loop_
_entity.id
_entity.type
_entity.pdbx_description
1 polymer ?
#
loop_
_entity_poly.entity_id
_entity_poly.type
_entity_poly.pdbx_seq_one_letter_code
_entity_poly.pdbx_strand_id
1 'polypeptide(L)'
;MFWLSLALLLCVGCKQSGPIGTDAAAPVAGTATPDEALLDDVSGVWRSERLGALLYLLRDGDRFDMFVGDEGVPVRVGSVDLQQQTVNLRMPVDGRDVVWTLRKRADHARGDFHLVLTDHGGSEDTLRFIREVSDDDRRHLAQLASAPLNAGVPGSLPAIDKGDGGADADSELGEAPDGEVDATEATEDEIAAAAAADRAMTGNNAPAYDWPVKTREGLMLVPRFDCDHPQNTAEQLVCSTPELTEMDRRMAGTLHNLLAFSKQPAAERAIHQRWLTEMSRRCAKVSCLRKAYDDRFKIFEGAHAYSEYAE
;
A
#
# COMPACT_ATOMS: atom_id res chain seq x y z
N MET A 1 -9.24 -16.24 63.01
CA MET A 1 -9.84 -17.59 62.90
C MET A 1 -9.62 -18.04 61.47
N PHE A 2 -8.50 -18.75 61.20
CA PHE A 2 -8.47 -20.16 60.78
C PHE A 2 -9.42 -20.43 59.60
N TRP A 3 -8.98 -20.82 58.41
CA TRP A 3 -8.40 -22.14 58.14
C TRP A 3 -7.41 -22.15 56.96
N LEU A 4 -6.33 -22.90 57.20
CA LEU A 4 -5.33 -23.43 56.28
C LEU A 4 -5.94 -24.67 55.58
N SER A 5 -5.81 -24.83 54.26
CA SER A 5 -6.00 -26.13 53.60
C SER A 5 -4.91 -26.35 52.56
N LEU A 6 -3.93 -27.11 53.03
CA LEU A 6 -2.83 -27.75 52.32
C LEU A 6 -3.38 -29.02 51.66
N ALA A 7 -3.27 -29.15 50.34
CA ALA A 7 -3.52 -30.41 49.63
C ALA A 7 -2.24 -30.85 48.92
N LEU A 8 -1.55 -31.76 49.60
CA LEU A 8 -0.39 -32.51 49.16
C LEU A 8 -0.90 -33.64 48.23
N LEU A 9 -0.48 -33.68 46.97
CA LEU A 9 -0.65 -34.85 46.11
C LEU A 9 0.72 -35.39 45.72
N LEU A 10 1.11 -36.47 46.40
CA LEU A 10 2.26 -37.32 46.10
C LEU A 10 1.86 -38.30 44.99
N CYS A 11 2.53 -38.25 43.84
CA CYS A 11 2.61 -39.40 42.93
C CYS A 11 4.00 -40.02 43.04
N VAL A 12 4.03 -41.23 43.61
CA VAL A 12 5.20 -42.10 43.74
C VAL A 12 5.07 -43.24 42.71
N GLY A 13 6.13 -43.44 41.92
CA GLY A 13 6.42 -44.66 41.16
C GLY A 13 6.17 -44.58 39.65
N CYS A 14 7.01 -45.11 38.75
CA CYS A 14 8.38 -45.63 38.80
C CYS A 14 8.80 -46.02 37.35
N LYS A 15 10.12 -45.96 37.05
CA LYS A 15 10.86 -46.90 36.17
C LYS A 15 10.88 -46.68 34.64
N GLN A 16 12.04 -46.23 34.13
CA GLN A 16 12.93 -47.05 33.27
C GLN A 16 14.28 -46.36 33.02
N SER A 17 15.35 -47.04 33.43
CA SER A 17 16.75 -46.71 33.19
C SER A 17 17.17 -47.19 31.79
N GLY A 18 17.28 -46.25 30.86
CA GLY A 18 17.95 -46.43 29.57
C GLY A 18 19.41 -46.00 29.63
N PRO A 19 20.27 -46.47 28.70
CA PRO A 19 21.69 -46.14 28.68
C PRO A 19 21.90 -44.64 28.47
N ILE A 20 22.91 -44.10 29.17
CA ILE A 20 23.37 -42.71 29.15
C ILE A 20 23.75 -42.34 27.71
N GLY A 21 22.76 -41.85 26.96
CA GLY A 21 23.00 -41.04 25.78
C GLY A 21 23.46 -39.68 26.27
N THR A 22 24.56 -39.20 25.71
CA THR A 22 25.10 -37.85 25.91
C THR A 22 23.96 -36.83 25.99
N ASP A 23 23.74 -36.27 27.19
CA ASP A 23 22.84 -35.17 27.46
C ASP A 23 23.26 -33.98 26.58
N ALA A 24 22.64 -33.88 25.40
CA ALA A 24 22.62 -32.65 24.65
C ALA A 24 21.83 -31.66 25.51
N ALA A 25 22.56 -30.84 26.26
CA ALA A 25 22.00 -29.79 27.09
C ALA A 25 20.93 -29.05 26.29
N ALA A 26 19.68 -29.12 26.77
CA ALA A 26 18.59 -28.38 26.17
C ALA A 26 19.04 -26.91 26.04
N PRO A 27 18.89 -26.28 24.87
CA PRO A 27 19.31 -24.90 24.68
C PRO A 27 18.60 -24.06 25.73
N VAL A 28 19.39 -23.42 26.59
CA VAL A 28 18.87 -22.47 27.58
C VAL A 28 18.24 -21.35 26.77
N ALA A 29 16.91 -21.26 26.79
CA ALA A 29 16.18 -20.19 26.14
C ALA A 29 16.70 -18.86 26.72
N GLY A 30 17.49 -18.13 25.92
CA GLY A 30 17.97 -16.81 26.29
C GLY A 30 16.76 -15.90 26.46
N THR A 31 16.68 -15.21 27.59
CA THR A 31 15.69 -14.15 27.76
C THR A 31 16.00 -13.04 26.76
N ALA A 32 15.05 -12.75 25.87
CA ALA A 32 15.16 -11.64 24.93
C ALA A 32 15.49 -10.35 25.69
N THR A 33 16.41 -9.56 25.15
CA THR A 33 16.70 -8.24 25.69
C THR A 33 15.49 -7.32 25.52
N PRO A 34 15.35 -6.25 26.32
CA PRO A 34 14.22 -5.33 26.19
C PRO A 34 14.06 -4.71 24.78
N ASP A 35 15.17 -4.45 24.09
CA ASP A 35 15.16 -3.95 22.71
C ASP A 35 14.56 -4.98 21.75
N GLU A 36 14.91 -6.26 21.95
CA GLU A 36 14.36 -7.37 21.18
C GLU A 36 12.86 -7.52 21.43
N ALA A 37 12.41 -7.36 22.68
CA ALA A 37 10.98 -7.41 23.00
C ALA A 37 10.18 -6.32 22.27
N LEU A 38 10.69 -5.09 22.20
CA LEU A 38 10.00 -4.02 21.46
C LEU A 38 10.02 -4.28 19.93
N LEU A 39 11.10 -4.83 19.39
CA LEU A 39 11.17 -5.21 17.98
C LEU A 39 10.20 -6.35 17.63
N ASP A 40 10.02 -7.31 18.54
CA ASP A 40 9.04 -8.38 18.40
C ASP A 40 7.61 -7.81 18.46
N ASP A 41 7.34 -6.87 19.38
CA ASP A 41 6.03 -6.23 19.51
C ASP A 41 5.62 -5.42 18.26
N VAL A 42 6.57 -4.79 17.55
CA VAL A 42 6.25 -4.05 16.31
C VAL A 42 6.19 -4.96 15.09
N SER A 43 6.61 -6.21 15.20
CA SER A 43 6.54 -7.19 14.11
C SER A 43 5.12 -7.73 13.97
N GLY A 44 4.65 -7.88 12.74
CA GLY A 44 3.27 -8.29 12.50
C GLY A 44 2.75 -7.90 11.12
N VAL A 45 1.49 -8.26 10.89
CA VAL A 45 0.69 -7.75 9.78
C VAL A 45 -0.17 -6.61 10.32
N TRP A 46 0.01 -5.44 9.74
CA TRP A 46 -0.63 -4.21 10.16
C TRP A 46 -1.48 -3.66 9.01
N ARG A 47 -2.59 -2.97 9.33
CA ARG A 47 -3.36 -2.21 8.35
C ARG A 47 -3.13 -0.72 8.56
N SER A 48 -2.66 -0.06 7.52
CA SER A 48 -2.53 1.41 7.49
C SER A 48 -3.91 2.05 7.37
N GLU A 49 -4.23 2.99 8.26
CA GLU A 49 -5.45 3.77 8.16
C GLU A 49 -5.40 4.78 7.00
N ARG A 50 -4.22 5.36 6.73
CA ARG A 50 -4.07 6.36 5.68
C ARG A 50 -4.10 5.76 4.27
N LEU A 51 -3.39 4.65 4.08
CA LEU A 51 -3.21 3.98 2.78
C LEU A 51 -4.26 2.90 2.53
N GLY A 52 -4.92 2.40 3.59
CA GLY A 52 -5.80 1.24 3.53
C GLY A 52 -5.09 -0.08 3.22
N ALA A 53 -3.76 -0.05 3.10
CA ALA A 53 -2.91 -1.17 2.71
C ALA A 53 -2.54 -2.05 3.91
N LEU A 54 -2.15 -3.29 3.61
CA LEU A 54 -1.44 -4.13 4.57
C LEU A 54 0.06 -3.80 4.56
N LEU A 55 0.62 -3.67 5.75
CA LEU A 55 2.03 -3.49 6.02
C LEU A 55 2.55 -4.72 6.77
N TYR A 56 3.54 -5.40 6.22
CA TYR A 56 4.21 -6.51 6.88
C TYR A 56 5.50 -5.99 7.49
N LEU A 57 5.64 -6.11 8.81
CA LEU A 57 6.86 -5.80 9.54
C LEU A 57 7.41 -7.13 10.05
N LEU A 58 8.50 -7.60 9.43
CA LEU A 58 9.05 -8.92 9.69
C LEU A 58 10.43 -8.80 10.33
N ARG A 59 10.57 -9.38 11.52
CA ARG A 59 11.86 -9.64 12.12
C ARG A 59 12.29 -11.08 11.88
N ASP A 60 13.55 -11.24 11.49
CA ASP A 60 14.25 -12.51 11.31
C ASP A 60 15.67 -12.39 11.88
N GLY A 61 15.80 -12.70 13.18
CA GLY A 61 17.02 -12.44 13.95
C GLY A 61 17.33 -10.94 14.03
N ASP A 62 18.46 -10.56 13.43
CA ASP A 62 18.92 -9.16 13.33
C ASP A 62 18.43 -8.46 12.06
N ARG A 63 17.80 -9.19 11.13
CA ARG A 63 17.22 -8.63 9.92
C ARG A 63 15.79 -8.16 10.21
N PHE A 64 15.46 -6.99 9.68
CA PHE A 64 14.12 -6.44 9.72
C PHE A 64 13.73 -6.09 8.30
N ASP A 65 12.66 -6.72 7.80
CA ASP A 65 12.14 -6.52 6.46
C ASP A 65 10.76 -5.85 6.56
N MET A 66 10.47 -4.92 5.65
CA MET A 66 9.17 -4.26 5.57
C MET A 66 8.58 -4.48 4.19
N PHE A 67 7.29 -4.78 4.11
CA PHE A 67 6.55 -4.87 2.86
C PHE A 67 5.27 -4.04 2.93
N VAL A 68 4.94 -3.35 1.84
CA VAL A 68 3.66 -2.65 1.65
C VAL A 68 2.91 -3.42 0.56
N GLY A 69 1.86 -4.16 0.94
CA GLY A 69 1.30 -5.18 0.06
C GLY A 69 2.36 -6.22 -0.32
N ASP A 70 2.58 -6.42 -1.62
CA ASP A 70 3.56 -7.38 -2.17
C ASP A 70 4.92 -6.74 -2.47
N GLU A 71 5.09 -5.45 -2.13
CA GLU A 71 6.29 -4.69 -2.45
C GLU A 71 7.23 -4.60 -1.25
N GLY A 72 8.43 -5.19 -1.40
CA GLY A 72 9.48 -5.12 -0.40
C GLY A 72 10.13 -3.74 -0.36
N VAL A 73 10.13 -3.13 0.82
CA VAL A 73 10.80 -1.87 1.10
C VAL A 73 12.08 -2.17 1.89
N PRO A 74 13.28 -1.88 1.33
CA PRO A 74 14.52 -2.13 2.04
C PRO A 74 14.62 -1.20 3.26
N VAL A 75 14.65 -1.79 4.45
CA VAL A 75 14.80 -1.06 5.71
C VAL A 75 15.95 -1.60 6.53
N ARG A 76 16.51 -0.74 7.38
CA ARG A 76 17.49 -1.11 8.40
C ARG A 76 16.99 -0.58 9.74
N VAL A 77 17.07 -1.39 10.79
CA VAL A 77 16.79 -0.90 12.14
C VAL A 77 17.86 0.11 12.52
N GLY A 78 17.42 1.30 12.91
CA GLY A 78 18.21 2.38 13.47
C GLY A 78 18.25 2.28 14.99
N SER A 79 17.92 3.37 15.68
CA SER A 79 17.86 3.38 17.14
C SER A 79 16.52 2.84 17.65
N VAL A 80 16.57 2.12 18.76
CA VAL A 80 15.41 1.70 19.56
C VAL A 80 15.41 2.54 20.84
N ASP A 81 14.29 3.20 21.15
CA ASP A 81 14.12 3.98 22.39
C ASP A 81 12.98 3.35 23.22
N LEU A 82 13.38 2.64 24.28
CA LEU A 82 12.46 1.98 25.19
C LEU A 82 11.62 2.94 26.04
N GLN A 83 12.10 4.16 26.30
CA GLN A 83 11.34 5.14 27.07
C GLN A 83 10.22 5.74 26.23
N GLN A 84 10.51 6.03 24.96
CA GLN A 84 9.53 6.58 24.03
C GLN A 84 8.71 5.51 23.31
N GLN A 85 9.11 4.24 23.45
CA GLN A 85 8.57 3.08 22.76
C GLN A 85 8.62 3.27 21.24
N THR A 86 9.78 3.69 20.74
CA THR A 86 10.01 3.96 19.31
C THR A 86 11.09 3.07 18.71
N VAL A 87 10.88 2.70 17.45
CA VAL A 87 11.84 2.02 16.59
C VAL A 87 12.04 2.88 15.36
N ASN A 88 13.25 3.40 15.18
CA ASN A 88 13.59 4.17 13.99
C ASN A 88 14.03 3.20 12.89
N LEU A 89 13.39 3.27 11.73
CA LEU A 89 13.76 2.54 10.52
C LEU A 89 14.49 3.48 9.57
N ARG A 90 15.62 3.04 9.03
CA ARG A 90 16.37 3.75 7.99
C ARG A 90 16.09 3.11 6.64
N MET A 91 15.76 3.92 5.66
CA MET A 91 15.50 3.45 4.30
C MET A 91 16.18 4.35 3.27
N PRO A 92 16.72 3.77 2.19
CA PRO A 92 17.31 4.55 1.10
C PRO A 92 16.20 5.14 0.22
N VAL A 93 16.23 6.46 0.04
CA VAL A 93 15.38 7.23 -0.90
C VAL A 93 16.31 8.18 -1.65
N ASP A 94 16.40 8.06 -2.98
CA ASP A 94 17.28 8.86 -3.84
C ASP A 94 18.76 8.83 -3.42
N GLY A 95 19.24 7.65 -3.02
CA GLY A 95 20.62 7.48 -2.55
C GLY A 95 20.92 8.15 -1.21
N ARG A 96 19.90 8.64 -0.49
CA ARG A 96 20.02 9.17 0.88
C ARG A 96 19.26 8.30 1.85
N ASP A 97 19.80 8.10 3.04
CA ASP A 97 19.07 7.44 4.12
C ASP A 97 18.08 8.45 4.73
N VAL A 98 16.79 8.11 4.70
CA VAL A 98 15.75 8.80 5.46
C VAL A 98 15.32 7.96 6.65
N VAL A 99 14.74 8.61 7.66
CA VAL A 99 14.29 7.95 8.90
C VAL A 99 12.77 7.94 8.93
N TRP A 100 12.21 6.76 9.16
CA TRP A 100 10.81 6.55 9.53
C TRP A 100 10.78 6.08 10.98
N THR A 101 9.76 6.48 11.72
CA THR A 101 9.64 6.16 13.16
C THR A 101 8.39 5.35 13.40
N LEU A 102 8.53 4.12 13.88
CA LEU A 102 7.42 3.35 14.43
C LEU A 102 7.32 3.65 15.92
N ARG A 103 6.15 4.06 16.39
CA ARG A 103 5.88 4.31 17.81
C ARG A 103 4.76 3.43 18.32
N LYS A 104 5.04 2.62 19.33
CA LYS A 104 4.03 1.84 20.04
C LYS A 104 3.21 2.76 20.95
N ARG A 105 1.89 2.75 20.80
CA ARG A 105 0.95 3.52 21.61
C ARG A 105 -0.01 2.57 22.32
N ALA A 106 0.10 2.49 23.64
CA ALA A 106 -0.85 1.73 24.44
C ALA A 106 -2.24 2.38 24.40
N ASP A 107 -3.28 1.59 24.17
CA ASP A 107 -4.67 1.97 24.42
C ASP A 107 -5.10 1.35 25.76
N HIS A 108 -5.01 2.16 26.82
CA HIS A 108 -5.36 1.72 28.17
C HIS A 108 -6.82 1.30 28.33
N ALA A 109 -7.73 1.76 27.46
CA ALA A 109 -9.14 1.41 27.56
C ALA A 109 -9.40 -0.03 27.11
N ARG A 110 -8.63 -0.53 26.15
CA ARG A 110 -8.80 -1.87 25.57
C ARG A 110 -7.75 -2.87 26.04
N GLY A 111 -6.66 -2.39 26.62
CA GLY A 111 -5.52 -3.23 26.97
C GLY A 111 -4.73 -3.73 25.76
N ASP A 112 -4.95 -3.12 24.60
CA ASP A 112 -4.20 -3.37 23.37
C ASP A 112 -3.26 -2.17 23.05
N PHE A 113 -2.59 -2.22 21.91
CA PHE A 113 -1.80 -1.12 21.40
C PHE A 113 -1.95 -1.02 19.89
N HIS A 114 -1.65 0.16 19.35
CA HIS A 114 -1.47 0.37 17.92
C HIS A 114 -0.08 0.95 17.66
N LEU A 115 0.37 0.92 16.42
CA LEU A 115 1.55 1.67 16.02
C LEU A 115 1.15 2.98 15.37
N VAL A 116 1.97 4.00 15.57
CA VAL A 116 1.97 5.21 14.75
C VAL A 116 3.26 5.22 13.96
N LEU A 117 3.14 5.21 12.64
CA LEU A 117 4.24 5.35 11.72
C LEU A 117 4.38 6.82 11.32
N THR A 118 5.51 7.44 11.65
CA THR A 118 5.87 8.78 11.17
C THR A 118 6.87 8.65 10.03
N ASP A 119 6.53 9.15 8.85
CA ASP A 119 7.47 9.17 7.72
C ASP A 119 8.50 10.32 7.84
N HIS A 120 9.49 10.29 6.95
CA HIS A 120 10.54 11.30 6.88
C HIS A 120 10.06 12.74 6.57
N GLY A 121 8.83 12.89 6.04
CA GLY A 121 8.18 14.17 5.84
C GLY A 121 7.45 14.68 7.09
N GLY A 122 7.39 13.87 8.15
CA GLY A 122 6.67 14.18 9.39
C GLY A 122 5.18 13.82 9.34
N SER A 123 4.72 13.15 8.28
CA SER A 123 3.33 12.69 8.22
C SER A 123 3.17 11.45 9.09
N GLU A 124 2.05 11.39 9.82
CA GLU A 124 1.73 10.25 10.68
C GLU A 124 0.67 9.34 10.03
N ASP A 125 0.78 8.05 10.29
CA ASP A 125 -0.17 7.02 9.89
C ASP A 125 -0.40 6.05 11.05
N THR A 126 -1.66 5.81 11.37
CA THR A 126 -2.04 4.84 12.41
C THR A 126 -2.09 3.45 11.79
N LEU A 127 -1.38 2.52 12.41
CA LEU A 127 -1.34 1.12 12.00
C LEU A 127 -2.11 0.26 13.00
N ARG A 128 -3.14 -0.43 12.52
CA ARG A 128 -3.91 -1.38 13.32
C ARG A 128 -3.34 -2.77 13.19
N PHE A 129 -3.13 -3.44 14.32
CA PHE A 129 -2.69 -4.84 14.31
C PHE A 129 -3.78 -5.73 13.72
N ILE A 130 -3.42 -6.58 12.78
CA ILE A 130 -4.33 -7.58 12.20
C ILE A 130 -4.01 -8.96 12.76
N ARG A 131 -2.74 -9.38 12.66
CA ARG A 131 -2.27 -10.70 13.12
C ARG A 131 -0.75 -10.78 13.12
N GLU A 132 -0.22 -11.81 13.76
CA GLU A 132 1.18 -12.19 13.63
C GLU A 132 1.51 -12.68 12.20
N VAL A 133 2.77 -12.54 11.80
CA VAL A 133 3.26 -13.04 10.51
C VAL A 133 3.39 -14.56 10.58
N SER A 134 2.57 -15.27 9.81
CA SER A 134 2.57 -16.73 9.75
C SER A 134 3.73 -17.29 8.92
N ASP A 135 3.96 -18.60 9.02
CA ASP A 135 4.94 -19.29 8.17
C ASP A 135 4.61 -19.20 6.68
N ASP A 136 3.33 -19.17 6.31
CA ASP A 136 2.90 -18.98 4.92
C ASP A 136 3.26 -17.59 4.41
N ASP A 137 3.04 -16.54 5.22
CA ASP A 137 3.46 -15.20 4.84
C ASP A 137 4.98 -15.13 4.69
N ARG A 138 5.74 -15.70 5.64
CA ARG A 138 7.22 -15.72 5.55
C ARG A 138 7.68 -16.38 4.26
N ARG A 139 7.08 -17.50 3.86
CA ARG A 139 7.38 -18.17 2.59
C ARG A 139 7.03 -17.29 1.40
N HIS A 140 5.87 -16.65 1.42
CA HIS A 140 5.43 -15.77 0.34
C HIS A 140 6.35 -14.54 0.19
N LEU A 141 6.63 -13.84 1.30
CA LEU A 141 7.51 -12.69 1.34
C LEU A 141 8.95 -13.05 0.93
N ALA A 142 9.45 -14.22 1.32
CA ALA A 142 10.77 -14.69 0.88
C ALA A 142 10.83 -14.93 -0.63
N GLN A 143 9.74 -15.40 -1.26
CA GLN A 143 9.65 -15.52 -2.71
C GLN A 143 9.66 -14.15 -3.40
N LEU A 144 8.91 -13.19 -2.85
CA LEU A 144 8.91 -11.80 -3.34
C LEU A 144 10.30 -11.16 -3.24
N ALA A 145 11.00 -11.35 -2.13
CA ALA A 145 12.34 -10.82 -1.91
C ALA A 145 13.41 -11.50 -2.78
N SER A 146 13.21 -12.77 -3.14
CA SER A 146 14.15 -13.54 -3.96
C SER A 146 13.91 -13.40 -5.46
N ALA A 147 12.74 -12.88 -5.86
CA ALA A 147 12.45 -12.61 -7.26
C ALA A 147 13.54 -11.64 -7.77
N PRO A 148 14.32 -12.01 -8.80
CA PRO A 148 15.33 -11.12 -9.33
C PRO A 148 14.64 -9.81 -9.67
N LEU A 149 15.15 -8.71 -9.13
CA LEU A 149 14.81 -7.37 -9.59
C LEU A 149 15.17 -7.38 -11.08
N ASN A 150 14.21 -7.72 -11.94
CA ASN A 150 14.45 -7.92 -13.37
C ASN A 150 15.17 -6.69 -13.88
N ALA A 151 16.48 -6.85 -14.11
CA ALA A 151 17.35 -5.83 -14.61
C ALA A 151 16.82 -5.49 -16.00
N GLY A 152 16.40 -4.23 -16.16
CA GLY A 152 15.80 -3.61 -17.33
C GLY A 152 15.76 -4.42 -18.62
N VAL A 153 14.57 -4.60 -19.16
CA VAL A 153 14.40 -4.76 -20.61
C VAL A 153 14.92 -3.47 -21.26
N PRO A 154 16.01 -3.49 -22.05
CA PRO A 154 16.41 -2.32 -22.82
C PRO A 154 15.54 -2.26 -24.06
N GLY A 155 14.37 -1.62 -23.94
CA GLY A 155 13.49 -1.32 -25.06
C GLY A 155 14.00 -0.11 -25.83
N SER A 156 14.74 -0.37 -26.91
CA SER A 156 15.10 0.63 -27.92
C SER A 156 13.83 1.23 -28.53
N LEU A 157 13.59 2.52 -28.33
CA LEU A 157 12.52 3.25 -29.00
C LEU A 157 12.88 3.44 -30.49
N PRO A 158 11.97 3.15 -31.45
CA PRO A 158 12.16 3.56 -32.84
C PRO A 158 11.99 5.08 -32.96
N ALA A 159 12.83 5.70 -33.79
CA ALA A 159 12.74 7.12 -34.13
C ALA A 159 11.39 7.41 -34.81
N ILE A 160 10.61 8.33 -34.23
CA ILE A 160 9.39 8.86 -34.85
C ILE A 160 9.74 10.15 -35.61
N ASP A 161 9.41 10.10 -36.88
CA ASP A 161 9.54 11.12 -37.92
C ASP A 161 8.67 12.36 -37.63
N LYS A 162 9.20 13.54 -37.95
CA LYS A 162 8.52 14.83 -37.78
C LYS A 162 7.60 15.07 -38.98
N GLY A 163 6.29 15.00 -38.76
CA GLY A 163 5.28 15.50 -39.68
C GLY A 163 4.72 16.85 -39.21
N ASP A 164 4.97 17.90 -39.98
CA ASP A 164 4.37 19.24 -39.86
C ASP A 164 2.93 19.30 -40.41
N GLY A 165 2.12 20.21 -39.85
CA GLY A 165 0.84 20.71 -40.37
C GLY A 165 -0.30 20.58 -39.35
N GLY A 166 -0.97 21.61 -38.82
CA GLY A 166 -1.24 22.96 -39.32
C GLY A 166 -2.66 23.04 -39.85
N ALA A 167 -3.62 23.56 -39.05
CA ALA A 167 -4.78 24.37 -39.48
C ALA A 167 -5.77 24.62 -38.33
N ASP A 168 -6.22 25.87 -38.28
CA ASP A 168 -7.24 26.47 -37.41
C ASP A 168 -8.66 25.91 -37.62
N ALA A 169 -9.47 25.93 -36.55
CA ALA A 169 -10.93 26.05 -36.66
C ALA A 169 -11.53 26.60 -35.35
N ASP A 170 -12.08 27.81 -35.45
CA ASP A 170 -13.06 28.37 -34.51
C ASP A 170 -14.27 27.42 -34.35
N SER A 171 -14.70 27.18 -33.12
CA SER A 171 -15.97 26.48 -32.87
C SER A 171 -16.74 27.09 -31.69
N GLU A 172 -17.89 27.62 -32.08
CA GLU A 172 -19.04 28.15 -31.35
C GLU A 172 -19.36 27.43 -30.02
N LEU A 173 -19.57 28.22 -28.96
CA LEU A 173 -20.06 27.77 -27.66
C LEU A 173 -21.59 27.57 -27.73
N GLY A 174 -22.03 26.31 -27.74
CA GLY A 174 -23.43 25.93 -27.54
C GLY A 174 -23.77 25.76 -26.05
N GLU A 175 -24.86 26.38 -25.63
CA GLU A 175 -25.48 26.25 -24.31
C GLU A 175 -25.89 24.80 -23.98
N ALA A 176 -25.61 24.37 -22.75
CA ALA A 176 -25.93 23.03 -22.25
C ALA A 176 -27.40 22.96 -21.77
N PRO A 177 -28.14 21.89 -22.09
CA PRO A 177 -29.44 21.64 -21.49
C PRO A 177 -29.31 21.00 -20.09
N ASP A 178 -30.07 21.54 -19.14
CA ASP A 178 -30.30 20.96 -17.81
C ASP A 178 -31.14 19.69 -17.95
N GLY A 179 -30.47 18.53 -17.95
CA GLY A 179 -31.09 17.21 -17.96
C GLY A 179 -30.89 16.49 -16.64
N GLU A 180 -31.98 16.28 -15.91
CA GLU A 180 -32.06 15.44 -14.71
C GLU A 180 -31.75 13.98 -15.10
N VAL A 181 -30.62 13.44 -14.60
CA VAL A 181 -30.19 12.06 -14.86
C VAL A 181 -30.73 11.13 -13.79
N ASP A 182 -31.69 10.31 -14.18
CA ASP A 182 -32.21 9.20 -13.40
C ASP A 182 -31.19 8.04 -13.43
N ALA A 183 -30.77 7.58 -12.25
CA ALA A 183 -29.74 6.57 -12.08
C ALA A 183 -30.32 5.18 -12.35
N THR A 184 -30.26 4.74 -13.60
CA THR A 184 -30.60 3.36 -13.99
C THR A 184 -29.38 2.45 -13.79
N GLU A 185 -29.61 1.29 -13.16
CA GLU A 185 -28.60 0.25 -12.98
C GLU A 185 -28.13 -0.27 -14.35
N ALA A 186 -26.82 -0.23 -14.59
CA ALA A 186 -26.23 -0.75 -15.82
C ALA A 186 -26.46 -2.26 -15.92
N THR A 187 -27.00 -2.70 -17.06
CA THR A 187 -27.27 -4.12 -17.32
C THR A 187 -25.97 -4.88 -17.64
N GLU A 188 -25.94 -6.20 -17.41
CA GLU A 188 -24.78 -7.05 -17.75
C GLU A 188 -24.35 -6.92 -19.23
N ASP A 189 -25.32 -6.66 -20.13
CA ASP A 189 -25.06 -6.43 -21.55
C ASP A 189 -24.37 -5.09 -21.83
N GLU A 190 -24.64 -4.03 -21.05
CA GLU A 190 -23.92 -2.76 -21.16
C GLU A 190 -22.49 -2.84 -20.61
N ILE A 191 -22.27 -3.65 -19.57
CA ILE A 191 -20.93 -3.91 -19.04
C ILE A 191 -20.10 -4.71 -20.06
N ALA A 192 -20.70 -5.69 -20.73
CA ALA A 192 -20.05 -6.45 -21.80
C ALA A 192 -19.77 -5.58 -23.05
N ALA A 193 -20.69 -4.68 -23.41
CA ALA A 193 -20.52 -3.73 -24.52
C ALA A 193 -19.42 -2.69 -24.21
N ALA A 194 -19.33 -2.21 -22.97
CA ALA A 194 -18.25 -1.33 -22.53
C ALA A 194 -16.87 -2.03 -22.57
N ALA A 195 -16.81 -3.31 -22.19
CA ALA A 195 -15.59 -4.12 -22.29
C ALA A 195 -15.19 -4.43 -23.76
N ALA A 196 -16.15 -4.54 -24.67
CA ALA A 196 -15.91 -4.70 -26.10
C ALA A 196 -15.47 -3.39 -26.78
N ALA A 197 -16.06 -2.25 -26.38
CA ALA A 197 -15.65 -0.93 -26.84
C ALA A 197 -14.22 -0.57 -26.39
N ASP A 198 -13.80 -1.02 -25.20
CA ASP A 198 -12.43 -0.87 -24.70
C ASP A 198 -11.42 -1.66 -25.54
N ARG A 199 -11.78 -2.87 -26.01
CA ARG A 199 -10.97 -3.63 -26.97
C ARG A 199 -10.89 -2.98 -28.35
N ALA A 200 -11.90 -2.20 -28.75
CA ALA A 200 -11.93 -1.49 -30.02
C ALA A 200 -11.17 -0.14 -29.97
N MET A 201 -11.14 0.53 -28.80
CA MET A 201 -10.36 1.77 -28.60
C MET A 201 -8.88 1.53 -28.27
N THR A 202 -8.49 0.33 -27.84
CA THR A 202 -7.08 -0.05 -27.61
C THR A 202 -6.33 -0.45 -28.89
N GLY A 203 -6.73 0.06 -30.05
CA GLY A 203 -5.98 -0.07 -31.30
C GLY A 203 -4.57 0.49 -31.17
N ASN A 204 -3.62 -0.37 -30.80
CA ASN A 204 -2.15 -0.27 -30.82
C ASN A 204 -1.45 1.00 -30.28
N ASN A 205 -2.14 2.05 -29.85
CA ASN A 205 -1.55 3.34 -29.47
C ASN A 205 -2.07 3.93 -28.15
N ALA A 206 -2.88 3.21 -27.36
CA ALA A 206 -3.12 3.62 -25.98
C ALA A 206 -1.78 3.47 -25.23
N PRO A 207 -1.19 4.53 -24.64
CA PRO A 207 0.04 4.38 -23.89
C PRO A 207 -0.24 3.35 -22.80
N ALA A 208 0.55 2.28 -22.79
CA ALA A 208 0.53 1.34 -21.68
C ALA A 208 0.89 2.15 -20.43
N TYR A 209 -0.11 2.46 -19.61
CA TYR A 209 0.10 3.04 -18.30
C TYR A 209 0.80 1.98 -17.45
N ASP A 210 2.13 1.99 -17.52
CA ASP A 210 3.00 1.12 -16.76
C ASP A 210 3.00 1.62 -15.31
N TRP A 211 2.21 0.95 -14.47
CA TRP A 211 2.03 1.30 -13.06
C TRP A 211 2.64 0.21 -12.18
N PRO A 212 3.58 0.51 -11.26
CA PRO A 212 4.48 1.67 -11.21
C PRO A 212 5.68 1.50 -12.16
N VAL A 213 6.13 2.60 -12.79
CA VAL A 213 7.47 2.62 -13.42
C VAL A 213 8.49 2.45 -12.30
N LYS A 214 9.17 1.30 -12.27
CA LYS A 214 10.37 1.12 -11.46
C LYS A 214 11.43 2.12 -11.93
N THR A 215 11.48 3.29 -11.32
CA THR A 215 12.65 4.16 -11.47
C THR A 215 13.82 3.51 -10.75
N ARG A 216 15.05 3.78 -11.22
CA ARG A 216 16.27 3.23 -10.64
C ARG A 216 16.59 3.78 -9.23
N GLU A 217 15.74 4.66 -8.71
CA GLU A 217 16.02 5.59 -7.60
C GLU A 217 15.11 5.38 -6.37
N GLY A 218 14.24 4.37 -6.42
CA GLY A 218 13.34 4.02 -5.31
C GLY A 218 11.90 4.40 -5.59
N LEU A 219 10.99 3.84 -4.81
CA LEU A 219 9.54 3.97 -4.94
C LEU A 219 9.05 5.35 -4.50
N MET A 220 9.52 6.40 -5.17
CA MET A 220 8.71 7.60 -5.23
C MET A 220 7.51 7.26 -6.10
N LEU A 221 6.34 7.23 -5.48
CA LEU A 221 5.08 7.38 -6.21
C LEU A 221 5.20 8.70 -6.99
N VAL A 222 5.56 8.62 -8.26
CA VAL A 222 5.56 9.77 -9.18
C VAL A 222 4.09 10.11 -9.43
N PRO A 223 3.72 11.40 -9.56
CA PRO A 223 2.42 11.75 -10.10
C PRO A 223 2.15 10.92 -11.36
N ARG A 224 0.90 10.49 -11.58
CA ARG A 224 0.55 9.64 -12.71
C ARG A 224 0.76 10.33 -14.06
N PHE A 225 0.90 11.66 -14.06
CA PHE A 225 1.05 12.50 -15.24
C PHE A 225 2.52 12.81 -15.51
N ASP A 226 2.85 12.96 -16.80
CA ASP A 226 4.12 13.55 -17.21
C ASP A 226 4.09 15.05 -16.87
N CYS A 227 4.63 15.40 -15.71
CA CYS A 227 4.64 16.79 -15.24
C CYS A 227 5.57 17.70 -16.07
N ASP A 228 6.43 17.14 -16.92
CA ASP A 228 7.20 17.94 -17.88
C ASP A 228 6.33 18.35 -19.08
N HIS A 229 5.27 17.59 -19.39
CA HIS A 229 4.37 17.82 -20.52
C HIS A 229 2.89 17.57 -20.17
N PRO A 230 2.29 18.35 -19.24
CA PRO A 230 0.89 18.18 -18.88
C PRO A 230 0.00 18.40 -20.11
N GLN A 231 -0.91 17.46 -20.37
CA GLN A 231 -1.75 17.46 -21.57
C GLN A 231 -2.99 18.35 -21.44
N ASN A 232 -3.35 18.72 -20.21
CA ASN A 232 -4.52 19.55 -19.93
C ASN A 232 -4.33 20.39 -18.66
N THR A 233 -5.24 21.35 -18.45
CA THR A 233 -5.22 22.26 -17.30
C THR A 233 -5.27 21.52 -15.96
N ALA A 234 -6.01 20.42 -15.87
CA ALA A 234 -6.10 19.66 -14.63
C ALA A 234 -4.76 19.00 -14.27
N GLU A 235 -4.09 18.39 -15.25
CA GLU A 235 -2.75 17.82 -15.08
C GLU A 235 -1.73 18.88 -14.71
N GLN A 236 -1.76 20.04 -15.38
CA GLN A 236 -0.90 21.16 -15.03
C GLN A 236 -1.12 21.60 -13.58
N LEU A 237 -2.38 21.69 -13.13
CA LEU A 237 -2.71 22.05 -11.75
C LEU A 237 -2.25 21.00 -10.74
N VAL A 238 -2.39 19.71 -11.06
CA VAL A 238 -1.87 18.63 -10.21
C VAL A 238 -0.36 18.81 -10.08
N CYS A 239 0.37 18.89 -11.19
CA CYS A 239 1.82 19.02 -11.21
C CYS A 239 2.35 20.30 -10.55
N SER A 240 1.64 21.43 -10.66
CA SER A 240 2.06 22.70 -10.07
C SER A 240 1.64 22.89 -8.61
N THR A 241 0.79 22.02 -8.07
CA THR A 241 0.21 22.19 -6.73
C THR A 241 0.63 21.01 -5.83
N PRO A 242 1.56 21.20 -4.88
CA PRO A 242 2.10 20.10 -4.06
C PRO A 242 1.03 19.26 -3.36
N GLU A 243 -0.04 19.90 -2.87
CA GLU A 243 -1.15 19.21 -2.24
C GLU A 243 -1.90 18.28 -3.21
N LEU A 244 -2.19 18.72 -4.44
CA LEU A 244 -2.86 17.88 -5.44
C LEU A 244 -1.96 16.75 -5.94
N THR A 245 -0.66 16.99 -6.05
CA THR A 245 0.33 15.94 -6.33
C THR A 245 0.29 14.83 -5.28
N GLU A 246 0.23 15.18 -3.99
CA GLU A 246 0.14 14.16 -2.93
C GLU A 246 -1.21 13.43 -2.97
N MET A 247 -2.31 14.12 -3.29
CA MET A 247 -3.61 13.47 -3.50
C MET A 247 -3.58 12.48 -4.67
N ASP A 248 -2.96 12.85 -5.80
CA ASP A 248 -2.81 11.95 -6.96
C ASP A 248 -1.98 10.71 -6.62
N ARG A 249 -0.84 10.90 -5.93
CA ARG A 249 0.00 9.81 -5.43
C ARG A 249 -0.77 8.87 -4.52
N ARG A 250 -1.51 9.42 -3.54
CA ARG A 250 -2.33 8.64 -2.62
C ARG A 250 -3.42 7.88 -3.37
N MET A 251 -4.11 8.53 -4.31
CA MET A 251 -5.16 7.93 -5.14
C MET A 251 -4.64 6.73 -5.93
N ALA A 252 -3.46 6.89 -6.52
CA ALA A 252 -2.86 5.85 -7.33
C ALA A 252 -2.34 4.67 -6.48
N GLY A 253 -1.83 4.94 -5.27
CA GLY A 253 -1.55 3.92 -4.25
C GLY A 253 -2.81 3.16 -3.81
N THR A 254 -3.91 3.87 -3.53
CA THR A 254 -5.20 3.24 -3.19
C THR A 254 -5.72 2.36 -4.32
N LEU A 255 -5.67 2.84 -5.57
CA LEU A 255 -6.05 2.05 -6.73
C LEU A 255 -5.17 0.80 -6.87
N HIS A 256 -3.85 0.92 -6.70
CA HIS A 256 -2.95 -0.23 -6.76
C HIS A 256 -3.36 -1.32 -5.77
N ASN A 257 -3.64 -0.95 -4.53
CA ASN A 257 -4.12 -1.88 -3.50
C ASN A 257 -5.47 -2.50 -3.89
N LEU A 258 -6.43 -1.70 -4.36
CA LEU A 258 -7.72 -2.21 -4.83
C LEU A 258 -7.54 -3.27 -5.93
N LEU A 259 -6.64 -3.01 -6.89
CA LEU A 259 -6.39 -3.91 -8.00
C LEU A 259 -5.73 -5.22 -7.57
N ALA A 260 -4.91 -5.21 -6.51
CA ALA A 260 -4.28 -6.41 -5.97
C ALA A 260 -5.30 -7.42 -5.42
N PHE A 261 -6.42 -6.94 -4.87
CA PHE A 261 -7.44 -7.77 -4.23
C PHE A 261 -8.74 -7.92 -5.05
N SER A 262 -8.92 -7.12 -6.11
CA SER A 262 -10.13 -7.17 -6.92
C SER A 262 -10.23 -8.45 -7.75
N LYS A 263 -11.44 -9.04 -7.82
CA LYS A 263 -11.77 -10.13 -8.75
C LYS A 263 -11.84 -9.64 -10.21
N GLN A 264 -11.96 -8.34 -10.44
CA GLN A 264 -12.11 -7.72 -11.77
C GLN A 264 -11.15 -6.53 -11.98
N PRO A 265 -9.82 -6.73 -11.89
CA PRO A 265 -8.84 -5.64 -11.93
C PRO A 265 -8.80 -4.88 -13.28
N ALA A 266 -9.27 -5.49 -14.37
CA ALA A 266 -9.40 -4.79 -15.65
C ALA A 266 -10.58 -3.79 -15.63
N ALA A 267 -11.73 -4.20 -15.08
CA ALA A 267 -12.90 -3.33 -14.97
C ALA A 267 -12.63 -2.13 -14.05
N GLU A 268 -11.98 -2.37 -12.91
CA GLU A 268 -11.59 -1.30 -11.97
C GLU A 268 -10.64 -0.28 -12.60
N ARG A 269 -9.66 -0.74 -13.40
CA ARG A 269 -8.79 0.15 -14.18
C ARG A 269 -9.57 1.00 -15.17
N ALA A 270 -10.48 0.39 -15.93
CA ALA A 270 -11.30 1.11 -16.90
C ALA A 270 -12.21 2.15 -16.23
N ILE A 271 -12.84 1.81 -15.10
CA ILE A 271 -13.66 2.74 -14.31
C ILE A 271 -12.81 3.94 -13.85
N HIS A 272 -11.60 3.68 -13.34
CA HIS A 272 -10.74 4.74 -12.87
C HIS A 272 -10.18 5.62 -14.01
N GLN A 273 -9.84 5.05 -15.17
CA GLN A 273 -9.44 5.81 -16.35
C GLN A 273 -10.56 6.73 -16.87
N ARG A 274 -11.81 6.24 -16.88
CA ARG A 274 -12.97 7.07 -17.21
C ARG A 274 -13.12 8.23 -16.23
N TRP A 275 -13.00 7.96 -14.93
CA TRP A 275 -13.04 9.00 -13.91
C TRP A 275 -11.96 10.07 -14.12
N LEU A 276 -10.70 9.68 -14.42
CA LEU A 276 -9.64 10.63 -14.73
C LEU A 276 -9.97 11.52 -15.93
N THR A 277 -10.49 10.92 -17.00
CA THR A 277 -10.90 11.63 -18.23
C THR A 277 -12.03 12.63 -17.94
N GLU A 278 -13.02 12.23 -17.13
CA GLU A 278 -14.13 13.11 -16.76
C GLU A 278 -13.70 14.22 -15.79
N MET A 279 -12.81 13.90 -14.86
CA MET A 279 -12.27 14.86 -13.91
C MET A 279 -11.46 15.94 -14.64
N SER A 280 -10.57 15.54 -15.56
CA SER A 280 -9.73 16.48 -16.30
C SER A 280 -10.54 17.43 -17.19
N ARG A 281 -11.67 16.96 -17.73
CA ARG A 281 -12.61 17.78 -18.51
C ARG A 281 -13.41 18.75 -17.64
N ARG A 282 -13.87 18.32 -16.46
CA ARG A 282 -14.80 19.11 -15.63
C ARG A 282 -14.10 20.09 -14.70
N CYS A 283 -12.87 19.80 -14.26
CA CYS A 283 -12.19 20.60 -13.26
C CYS A 283 -11.09 21.48 -13.86
N ALA A 284 -11.31 22.80 -13.81
CA ALA A 284 -10.32 23.81 -14.23
C ALA A 284 -9.68 24.59 -13.05
N LYS A 285 -9.89 24.15 -11.80
CA LYS A 285 -9.42 24.85 -10.58
C LYS A 285 -9.03 23.86 -9.50
N VAL A 286 -8.09 24.27 -8.63
CA VAL A 286 -7.58 23.46 -7.50
C VAL A 286 -8.70 22.96 -6.58
N SER A 287 -9.67 23.81 -6.22
CA SER A 287 -10.77 23.42 -5.34
C SER A 287 -11.68 22.35 -5.93
N CYS A 288 -11.88 22.36 -7.26
CA CYS A 288 -12.64 21.33 -7.96
C CYS A 288 -11.90 19.98 -7.92
N LEU A 289 -10.60 20.00 -8.24
CA LEU A 289 -9.77 18.79 -8.23
C LEU A 289 -9.68 18.18 -6.84
N ARG A 290 -9.43 19.00 -5.79
CA ARG A 290 -9.41 18.54 -4.40
C ARG A 290 -10.71 17.80 -4.05
N LYS A 291 -11.86 18.41 -4.35
CA LYS A 291 -13.16 17.78 -4.12
C LYS A 291 -13.32 16.48 -4.91
N ALA A 292 -12.91 16.45 -6.17
CA ALA A 292 -13.00 15.26 -7.01
C ALA A 292 -12.16 14.09 -6.46
N TYR A 293 -10.95 14.36 -5.98
CA TYR A 293 -10.13 13.37 -5.27
C TYR A 293 -10.81 12.89 -3.99
N ASP A 294 -11.28 13.80 -3.13
CA ASP A 294 -11.97 13.45 -1.87
C ASP A 294 -13.20 12.56 -2.12
N ASP A 295 -14.01 12.90 -3.12
CA ASP A 295 -15.18 12.12 -3.50
C ASP A 295 -14.76 10.72 -3.99
N ARG A 296 -13.68 10.63 -4.77
CA ARG A 296 -13.18 9.35 -5.28
C ARG A 296 -12.55 8.48 -4.19
N PHE A 297 -11.88 9.08 -3.20
CA PHE A 297 -11.36 8.35 -2.04
C PHE A 297 -12.49 7.69 -1.26
N LYS A 298 -13.61 8.38 -1.02
CA LYS A 298 -14.78 7.81 -0.35
C LYS A 298 -15.37 6.61 -1.08
N ILE A 299 -15.34 6.61 -2.42
CA ILE A 299 -15.78 5.45 -3.22
C ILE A 299 -14.88 4.24 -2.95
N PHE A 300 -13.55 4.44 -2.91
CA PHE A 300 -12.63 3.36 -2.59
C PHE A 300 -12.77 2.85 -1.16
N GLU A 301 -12.93 3.75 -0.18
CA GLU A 301 -13.21 3.38 1.21
C GLU A 301 -14.50 2.56 1.33
N GLY A 302 -15.55 2.94 0.60
CA GLY A 302 -16.81 2.19 0.53
C GLY A 302 -16.66 0.82 -0.13
N ALA A 303 -15.93 0.72 -1.25
CA ALA A 303 -15.70 -0.54 -1.96
C ALA A 303 -15.00 -1.58 -1.06
N HIS A 304 -14.05 -1.14 -0.22
CA HIS A 304 -13.42 -2.01 0.77
C HIS A 304 -14.42 -2.56 1.80
N ALA A 305 -15.36 -1.73 2.27
CA ALA A 305 -16.37 -2.17 3.23
C ALA A 305 -17.31 -3.24 2.63
N TYR A 306 -17.68 -3.13 1.36
CA TYR A 306 -18.55 -4.12 0.71
C TYR A 306 -17.87 -5.45 0.40
N SER A 307 -16.55 -5.47 0.16
CA SER A 307 -15.83 -6.73 -0.08
C SER A 307 -15.82 -7.68 1.12
N GLU A 308 -15.96 -7.15 2.34
CA GLU A 308 -15.96 -7.94 3.59
C GLU A 308 -17.29 -8.68 3.83
N TYR A 309 -18.38 -8.28 3.16
CA TYR A 309 -19.71 -8.88 3.32
C TYR A 309 -20.11 -9.82 2.17
N ALA A 310 -19.23 -10.03 1.19
CA ALA A 310 -19.53 -10.79 -0.02
C ALA A 310 -19.09 -12.27 0.04
N GLU A 311 -18.87 -12.82 1.24
CA GLU A 311 -18.61 -14.24 1.51
C GLU A 311 -19.87 -14.96 2.03
#